data_AF-T1XII9-F1
#
_entry.id   AF-T1XII9-F1
#
_cell.length_a   1.000
_cell.length_b   1.000
_cell.length_c   1.000
_cell.angle_alpha   90.00
_cell.angle_beta   90.00
_cell.angle_gamma   90.00
#
_symmetry.space_group_name_H-M   'P 1'
#
loop_
_entity.id
_entity.type
_entity.pdbx_description
1 polymer ?
#
loop_
_entity_poly.entity_id
_entity_poly.type
_entity_poly.pdbx_seq_one_letter_code
_entity_poly.pdbx_strand_id
1 'polypeptide(L)'
;MSLRQPPARGRYLRPGEAGSAVSHDQAVPAAGGVRMLLRVEGVVVLAASLAAYAQFGAGWGVFALWLLAPDLAMLGYLAGPRIGAAFYNATHSYLGAIVLLAVGALAAIPWAVTGGLIWCAHIGLDRALGYGLKYGAGFGSTHLGRIGRADPW
;
A
#
# COMPACT_ATOMS: atom_id res chain seq x y z
N MET A 1 11.90 64.37 46.94
CA MET A 1 12.44 63.25 46.14
C MET A 1 12.55 62.03 47.05
N SER A 2 11.54 61.16 47.04
CA SER A 2 11.56 59.87 47.74
C SER A 2 10.55 58.95 47.04
N LEU A 3 11.07 58.02 46.23
CA LEU A 3 10.30 57.10 45.41
C LEU A 3 9.81 55.94 46.30
N ARG A 4 8.50 55.79 46.47
CA ARG A 4 7.90 54.61 47.09
C ARG A 4 7.78 53.50 46.04
N GLN A 5 8.45 52.37 46.27
CA GLN A 5 8.26 51.13 45.51
C GLN A 5 7.00 50.38 45.97
N PRO A 6 6.27 49.69 45.07
CA PRO A 6 5.15 48.81 45.45
C PRO A 6 5.62 47.41 45.89
N PRO A 7 4.85 46.68 46.71
CA PRO A 7 5.22 45.38 47.25
C PRO A 7 5.11 44.22 46.24
N ALA A 8 5.95 43.21 46.46
CA ALA A 8 6.13 42.02 45.64
C ALA A 8 4.87 41.15 45.53
N ARG A 9 4.55 40.72 44.30
CA ARG A 9 3.50 39.73 44.01
C ARG A 9 3.84 38.38 44.64
N GLY A 10 2.93 37.89 45.48
CA GLY A 10 2.94 36.55 46.04
C GLY A 10 2.93 35.47 44.96
N ARG A 11 3.85 34.52 45.09
CA ARG A 11 3.92 33.29 44.31
C ARG A 11 2.85 32.34 44.86
N TYR A 12 1.68 32.30 44.23
CA TYR A 12 0.70 31.25 44.53
C TYR A 12 1.17 29.92 43.93
N LEU A 13 1.16 28.91 44.80
CA LEU A 13 1.53 27.52 44.58
C LEU A 13 0.79 26.90 43.38
N ARG A 14 1.50 26.09 42.58
CA ARG A 14 0.90 25.27 41.52
C ARG A 14 0.09 24.12 42.14
N PRO A 15 -1.21 23.98 41.84
CA PRO A 15 -1.95 22.76 42.12
C PRO A 15 -1.94 21.85 40.89
N GLY A 16 -1.69 20.56 41.11
CA GLY A 16 -2.18 19.51 40.22
C GLY A 16 -1.13 18.87 39.32
N GLU A 17 -0.37 17.93 39.90
CA GLU A 17 -0.10 16.66 39.23
C GLU A 17 -1.44 16.01 38.87
N ALA A 18 -2.01 16.37 37.73
CA ALA A 18 -3.01 15.54 37.07
C ALA A 18 -2.23 14.52 36.25
N GLY A 19 -2.22 13.28 36.75
CA GLY A 19 -1.55 12.16 36.12
C GLY A 19 -1.87 12.11 34.63
N SER A 20 -0.81 12.24 33.83
CA SER A 20 -0.80 11.82 32.44
C SER A 20 -0.95 10.29 32.42
N ALA A 21 -2.17 9.81 32.59
CA ALA A 21 -2.58 8.54 32.03
C ALA A 21 -2.58 8.74 30.51
N VAL A 22 -1.39 8.76 29.92
CA VAL A 22 -1.24 8.37 28.53
C VAL A 22 -1.68 6.92 28.53
N SER A 23 -2.91 6.66 28.10
CA SER A 23 -3.28 5.32 27.70
C SER A 23 -2.23 4.93 26.68
N HIS A 24 -1.37 3.97 27.03
CA HIS A 24 -0.57 3.26 26.05
C HIS A 24 -1.57 2.69 25.06
N ASP A 25 -1.71 3.42 23.95
CA ASP A 25 -2.38 3.00 22.74
C ASP A 25 -1.88 1.59 22.50
N GLN A 26 -2.75 0.62 22.76
CA GLN A 26 -2.42 -0.79 22.61
C GLN A 26 -2.27 -0.97 21.11
N ALA A 27 -1.07 -0.75 20.58
CA ALA A 27 -0.70 -1.07 19.23
C ALA A 27 -1.16 -2.51 19.00
N VAL A 28 -2.14 -2.70 18.12
CA VAL A 28 -2.78 -4.00 17.94
C VAL A 28 -1.70 -4.93 17.37
N PRO A 29 -1.14 -5.88 18.15
CA PRO A 29 -0.03 -6.70 17.68
C PRO A 29 -0.43 -7.56 16.46
N ALA A 30 -1.74 -7.74 16.23
CA ALA A 30 -2.30 -8.41 15.07
C ALA A 30 -2.19 -7.58 13.76
N ALA A 31 -2.04 -6.25 13.81
CA ALA A 31 -1.92 -5.41 12.61
C ALA A 31 -0.64 -5.74 11.81
N GLY A 32 0.46 -6.05 12.49
CA GLY A 32 1.69 -6.54 11.87
C GLY A 32 1.54 -7.95 11.27
N GLY A 33 0.80 -8.83 11.96
CA GLY A 33 0.54 -10.20 11.51
C GLY A 33 -0.21 -10.26 10.18
N VAL A 34 -1.30 -9.48 10.06
CA VAL A 34 -2.11 -9.42 8.82
C VAL A 34 -1.28 -8.84 7.66
N ARG A 35 -0.46 -7.81 7.89
CA ARG A 35 0.43 -7.25 6.86
C ARG A 35 1.44 -8.27 6.35
N MET A 36 2.04 -9.05 7.26
CA MET A 36 2.95 -10.13 6.87
C MET A 36 2.22 -11.20 6.06
N LEU A 37 1.01 -11.59 6.47
CA LEU A 37 0.19 -12.53 5.71
C LEU A 37 -0.06 -12.04 4.27
N LEU A 38 -0.48 -10.78 4.11
CA LEU A 38 -0.73 -10.20 2.78
C LEU A 38 0.54 -10.11 1.90
N ARG A 39 1.71 -9.89 2.50
CA ARG A 39 2.99 -9.95 1.79
C ARG A 39 3.31 -11.38 1.34
N VAL A 40 3.08 -12.37 2.21
CA VAL A 40 3.26 -13.78 1.88
C VAL A 40 2.30 -14.21 0.78
N GLU A 41 1.03 -13.78 0.81
CA GLU A 41 0.08 -13.97 -0.29
C GLU A 41 0.63 -13.39 -1.60
N GLY A 42 1.20 -12.18 -1.56
CA GLY A 42 1.87 -11.57 -2.71
C GLY A 42 3.00 -12.43 -3.27
N VAL A 43 3.87 -12.95 -2.40
CA VAL A 43 4.96 -13.86 -2.78
C VAL A 43 4.43 -15.15 -3.41
N VAL A 44 3.40 -15.75 -2.83
CA VAL A 44 2.79 -16.98 -3.35
C VAL A 44 2.18 -16.74 -4.73
N VAL A 45 1.44 -15.64 -4.92
CA VAL A 45 0.86 -15.30 -6.23
C VAL A 45 1.95 -14.99 -7.26
N LEU A 46 3.01 -14.27 -6.88
CA LEU A 46 4.15 -14.02 -7.76
C LEU A 46 4.79 -15.34 -8.20
N ALA A 47 5.10 -16.24 -7.26
CA ALA A 47 5.72 -17.53 -7.56
C ALA A 47 4.83 -18.39 -8.46
N ALA A 48 3.53 -18.48 -8.15
CA ALA A 48 2.56 -19.23 -8.97
C ALA A 48 2.44 -18.64 -10.38
N SER A 49 2.41 -17.31 -10.50
CA SER A 49 2.32 -16.63 -11.79
C SER A 49 3.58 -16.84 -12.62
N LEU A 50 4.77 -16.80 -12.02
CA LEU A 50 6.04 -17.09 -12.70
C LEU A 50 6.12 -18.55 -13.17
N ALA A 51 5.72 -19.50 -12.32
CA ALA A 51 5.71 -20.92 -12.66
C ALA A 51 4.72 -21.24 -13.80
N ALA A 52 3.56 -20.59 -13.80
CA ALA A 52 2.59 -20.69 -14.89
C ALA A 52 3.10 -19.99 -16.16
N TYR A 53 3.71 -18.81 -16.03
CA TYR A 53 4.24 -18.06 -17.17
C TYR A 53 5.38 -18.82 -17.87
N ALA A 54 6.21 -19.55 -17.12
CA ALA A 54 7.24 -20.40 -17.71
C ALA A 54 6.67 -21.49 -18.64
N GLN A 55 5.40 -21.89 -18.45
CA GLN A 55 4.73 -22.91 -19.26
C GLN A 55 3.86 -22.30 -20.38
N PHE A 56 3.19 -21.19 -20.12
CA PHE A 56 2.16 -20.62 -21.02
C PHE A 56 2.52 -19.26 -21.61
N GLY A 57 3.65 -18.67 -21.21
CA GLY A 57 4.04 -17.32 -21.56
C GLY A 57 4.67 -17.19 -22.95
N ALA A 58 4.76 -15.94 -23.42
CA ALA A 58 5.30 -15.57 -24.73
C ALA A 58 6.80 -15.19 -24.69
N GLY A 59 7.55 -15.73 -23.73
CA GLY A 59 8.98 -15.48 -23.54
C GLY A 59 9.32 -14.35 -22.56
N TRP A 60 10.48 -14.47 -21.90
CA TRP A 60 10.88 -13.60 -20.79
C TRP A 60 11.10 -12.13 -21.16
N GLY A 61 11.38 -11.81 -22.43
CA GLY A 61 11.46 -10.42 -22.90
C GLY A 61 10.10 -9.72 -22.89
N VAL A 62 9.03 -10.42 -23.31
CA VAL A 62 7.65 -9.91 -23.25
C VAL A 62 7.23 -9.74 -21.79
N PHE A 63 7.56 -10.71 -20.94
CA PHE A 63 7.33 -10.61 -19.50
C PHE A 63 7.94 -9.34 -18.91
N ALA A 64 9.25 -9.14 -19.10
CA ALA A 64 9.97 -8.02 -18.52
C ALA A 64 9.43 -6.66 -19.02
N LEU A 65 9.09 -6.58 -20.31
CA LEU A 65 8.54 -5.35 -20.91
C LEU A 65 7.17 -4.99 -20.31
N TRP A 66 6.27 -5.97 -20.20
CA TRP A 66 4.89 -5.73 -19.78
C TRP A 66 4.69 -5.76 -18.27
N LEU A 67 5.66 -6.27 -17.51
CA LEU A 67 5.58 -6.30 -16.05
C LEU A 67 5.30 -4.91 -15.47
N LEU A 68 5.95 -3.87 -16.01
CA LEU A 68 5.81 -2.48 -15.53
C LEU A 68 4.61 -1.72 -16.13
N ALA A 69 3.85 -2.32 -17.05
CA ALA A 69 2.74 -1.64 -17.70
C ALA A 69 1.63 -1.19 -16.73
N PRO A 70 1.25 -1.94 -15.69
CA PRO A 70 0.23 -1.49 -14.72
C PRO A 70 0.64 -0.23 -13.95
N ASP A 71 1.94 0.03 -13.79
CA ASP A 71 2.47 1.20 -13.08
C ASP A 71 2.27 2.52 -13.84
N LEU A 72 2.03 2.46 -15.16
CA LEU A 72 1.66 3.65 -15.93
C LEU A 72 0.39 4.32 -15.39
N ALA A 73 -0.47 3.58 -14.68
CA ALA A 73 -1.63 4.14 -13.97
C ALA A 73 -1.25 5.20 -12.92
N MET A 74 0.00 5.21 -12.44
CA MET A 74 0.50 6.26 -11.56
C MET A 74 0.48 7.65 -12.22
N LEU A 75 0.49 7.76 -13.54
CA LEU A 75 0.31 9.04 -14.25
C LEU A 75 -1.05 9.67 -13.96
N GLY A 76 -2.05 8.88 -13.52
CA GLY A 76 -3.34 9.39 -13.05
C GLY A 76 -3.23 10.35 -11.86
N TYR A 77 -2.13 10.28 -11.09
CA TYR A 77 -1.87 11.23 -10.00
C TYR A 77 -1.61 12.66 -10.50
N LEU A 78 -1.29 12.87 -11.79
CA LEU A 78 -1.19 14.20 -12.40
C LEU A 78 -2.54 14.92 -12.44
N ALA A 79 -3.65 14.18 -12.47
CA ALA A 79 -5.00 14.73 -12.37
C ALA A 79 -5.49 14.87 -10.92
N GLY A 80 -4.66 14.52 -9.94
CA GLY A 80 -4.91 14.67 -8.51
C GLY A 80 -5.00 13.36 -7.72
N PRO A 81 -4.93 13.41 -6.38
CA PRO A 81 -4.74 12.22 -5.54
C PRO A 81 -5.86 11.17 -5.61
N ARG A 82 -7.12 11.61 -5.71
CA ARG A 82 -8.28 10.71 -5.77
C ARG A 82 -8.36 9.96 -7.09
N ILE A 83 -8.13 10.68 -8.19
CA ILE A 83 -8.12 10.10 -9.55
C ILE A 83 -6.95 9.12 -9.67
N GLY A 84 -5.75 9.54 -9.25
CA GLY A 84 -4.58 8.66 -9.22
C GLY A 84 -4.79 7.39 -8.41
N ALA A 85 -5.36 7.50 -7.20
CA ALA A 85 -5.67 6.33 -6.38
C ALA A 85 -6.68 5.39 -7.05
N ALA A 86 -7.72 5.93 -7.71
CA ALA A 86 -8.70 5.13 -8.43
C ALA A 86 -8.08 4.36 -9.60
N PHE A 87 -7.30 5.03 -10.46
CA PHE A 87 -6.60 4.38 -11.58
C PHE A 87 -5.60 3.34 -11.10
N TYR A 88 -4.78 3.67 -10.10
CA TYR A 88 -3.83 2.73 -9.51
C TYR A 88 -4.55 1.50 -8.95
N ASN A 89 -5.63 1.68 -8.19
CA ASN A 89 -6.37 0.55 -7.60
C ASN A 89 -7.03 -0.32 -8.65
N ALA A 90 -7.48 0.25 -9.76
CA ALA A 90 -8.02 -0.51 -10.88
C ALA A 90 -6.95 -1.42 -11.51
N THR A 91 -5.70 -0.94 -11.63
CA THR A 91 -4.59 -1.74 -12.17
C THR A 91 -3.85 -2.60 -11.15
N HIS A 92 -4.04 -2.37 -9.85
CA HIS A 92 -3.39 -3.13 -8.77
C HIS A 92 -4.36 -4.02 -7.97
N SER A 93 -5.60 -4.14 -8.44
CA SER A 93 -6.57 -5.12 -7.99
C SER A 93 -6.45 -6.41 -8.80
N TYR A 94 -6.51 -7.56 -8.14
CA TYR A 94 -6.55 -8.85 -8.83
C TYR A 94 -7.79 -9.04 -9.70
N LEU A 95 -8.85 -8.23 -9.52
CA LEU A 95 -10.09 -8.37 -10.29
C LEU A 95 -9.83 -8.31 -11.80
N GLY A 96 -9.09 -7.30 -12.27
CA GLY A 96 -8.79 -7.16 -13.70
C GLY A 96 -7.91 -8.30 -14.22
N ALA A 97 -6.85 -8.63 -13.48
CA ALA A 97 -5.90 -9.67 -13.85
C ALA A 97 -6.55 -11.06 -13.93
N ILE A 98 -7.38 -11.42 -12.94
CA ILE A 98 -8.10 -12.71 -12.90
C ILE A 98 -9.19 -12.78 -13.96
N VAL A 99 -9.94 -11.70 -14.21
CA VAL A 99 -10.93 -11.67 -15.29
C VAL A 99 -10.24 -11.89 -16.64
N LEU A 100 -9.13 -11.20 -16.91
CA LEU A 100 -8.37 -11.37 -18.15
C LEU A 100 -7.83 -12.80 -18.29
N LEU A 101 -7.27 -13.35 -17.21
CA LEU A 101 -6.76 -14.72 -17.18
C LEU A 101 -7.88 -15.76 -17.42
N ALA A 102 -9.03 -15.60 -16.77
CA ALA A 102 -10.17 -16.50 -16.90
C ALA A 102 -10.78 -16.44 -18.30
N VAL A 103 -10.97 -15.24 -18.87
CA VAL A 103 -11.43 -15.07 -20.25
C VAL A 103 -10.42 -15.71 -21.21
N GLY A 104 -9.13 -15.48 -21.01
CA GLY A 104 -8.08 -16.09 -21.83
C GLY A 104 -8.11 -17.61 -21.80
N ALA A 105 -8.29 -18.20 -20.62
CA ALA A 105 -8.36 -19.64 -20.46
C ALA A 105 -9.64 -20.23 -21.08
N LEU A 106 -10.81 -19.65 -20.78
CA LEU A 106 -12.11 -20.16 -21.23
C LEU A 106 -12.34 -19.97 -22.73
N ALA A 107 -11.83 -18.88 -23.30
CA ALA A 107 -11.94 -18.59 -24.73
C ALA A 107 -10.73 -19.08 -25.54
N ALA A 108 -9.78 -19.78 -24.91
CA ALA A 108 -8.55 -20.26 -25.53
C ALA A 108 -7.77 -19.16 -26.28
N ILE A 109 -7.58 -18.00 -25.64
CA ILE A 109 -6.84 -16.84 -26.15
C ILE A 109 -5.48 -16.77 -25.44
N PRO A 110 -4.38 -17.28 -26.04
CA PRO A 110 -3.08 -17.42 -25.36
C PRO A 110 -2.49 -16.09 -24.90
N TRP A 111 -2.71 -15.02 -25.66
CA TRP A 111 -2.25 -13.67 -25.32
C TRP A 111 -2.93 -13.11 -24.07
N ALA A 112 -4.21 -13.42 -23.86
CA ALA A 112 -4.95 -13.01 -22.67
C ALA A 112 -4.48 -13.80 -21.44
N VAL A 113 -4.19 -15.10 -21.59
CA VAL A 113 -3.55 -15.89 -20.52
C VAL A 113 -2.19 -15.30 -20.14
N THR A 114 -1.35 -15.05 -21.14
CA THR A 114 -0.02 -14.43 -20.96
C THR A 114 -0.11 -13.08 -20.25
N GLY A 115 -1.00 -12.20 -20.70
CA GLY A 115 -1.22 -10.88 -20.10
C GLY A 115 -1.76 -10.97 -18.68
N GLY A 116 -2.74 -11.86 -18.43
CA GLY A 116 -3.29 -12.11 -17.10
C GLY A 116 -2.23 -12.61 -16.10
N LEU A 117 -1.35 -13.52 -16.53
CA LEU A 117 -0.23 -14.02 -15.71
C LEU A 117 0.80 -12.93 -15.39
N ILE A 118 1.21 -12.12 -16.37
CA ILE A 118 2.12 -10.98 -16.14
C ILE A 118 1.50 -10.00 -15.15
N TRP A 119 0.21 -9.70 -15.32
CA TRP A 119 -0.51 -8.77 -14.46
C TRP A 119 -0.64 -9.32 -13.03
N CYS A 120 -0.94 -10.61 -12.85
CA CYS A 120 -0.92 -11.25 -11.54
C CYS A 120 0.47 -11.21 -10.89
N ALA A 121 1.53 -11.46 -11.68
CA ALA A 121 2.91 -11.37 -11.20
C ALA A 121 3.27 -9.95 -10.74
N HIS A 122 2.87 -8.91 -11.49
CA HIS A 122 3.06 -7.52 -11.08
C HIS A 122 2.40 -7.21 -9.74
N ILE A 123 1.13 -7.55 -9.57
CA ILE A 123 0.39 -7.31 -8.32
C ILE A 123 1.01 -8.11 -7.17
N GLY A 124 1.43 -9.35 -7.42
CA GLY A 124 2.12 -10.19 -6.43
C GLY A 124 3.45 -9.59 -5.97
N LEU A 125 4.25 -9.07 -6.91
CA LEU A 125 5.49 -8.37 -6.63
C LEU A 125 5.26 -7.10 -5.81
N ASP A 126 4.31 -6.26 -6.21
CA ASP A 126 3.94 -5.03 -5.51
C ASP A 126 3.56 -5.33 -4.05
N ARG A 127 2.70 -6.33 -3.82
CA ARG A 127 2.31 -6.78 -2.47
C ARG A 127 3.45 -7.37 -1.66
N ALA A 128 4.34 -8.16 -2.28
CA ALA A 128 5.51 -8.71 -1.61
C ALA A 128 6.46 -7.61 -1.10
N LEU A 129 6.62 -6.53 -1.87
CA LEU A 129 7.39 -5.34 -1.48
C LEU A 129 6.66 -4.47 -0.44
N GLY A 130 5.39 -4.76 -0.16
CA GLY A 130 4.55 -4.05 0.81
C GLY A 130 3.85 -2.82 0.24
N TYR A 131 3.79 -2.70 -1.09
CA TYR A 131 2.86 -1.81 -1.75
C TYR A 131 1.48 -2.45 -1.81
N GLY A 132 0.46 -1.63 -1.98
CA GLY A 132 -0.91 -2.11 -2.06
C GLY A 132 -1.87 -1.01 -2.45
N LEU A 133 -3.16 -1.37 -2.50
CA LEU A 133 -4.25 -0.46 -2.81
C LEU A 133 -4.17 0.83 -1.98
N LYS A 134 -4.37 1.94 -2.68
CA LYS A 134 -4.18 3.32 -2.22
C LYS A 134 -5.48 3.90 -1.68
N TYR A 135 -5.37 4.64 -0.59
CA TYR A 135 -6.43 5.53 -0.13
C TYR A 135 -6.37 6.87 -0.88
N GLY A 136 -7.53 7.51 -1.06
CA GLY A 136 -7.62 8.83 -1.71
C GLY A 136 -6.97 9.99 -0.94
N ALA A 137 -6.43 9.74 0.25
CA ALA A 137 -5.71 10.71 1.08
C ALA A 137 -4.28 11.02 0.59
N GLY A 138 -3.75 10.24 -0.37
CA GLY A 138 -2.43 10.45 -0.97
C GLY A 138 -1.71 9.14 -1.29
N PHE A 139 -0.67 9.20 -2.13
CA PHE A 139 0.06 8.01 -2.62
C PHE A 139 0.69 7.14 -1.51
N GLY A 140 1.05 7.76 -0.39
CA GLY A 140 1.74 7.09 0.72
C GLY A 140 0.83 6.23 1.60
N SER A 141 -0.49 6.34 1.52
CA SER A 141 -1.41 5.61 2.40
C SER A 141 -1.98 4.40 1.67
N THR A 142 -1.65 3.19 2.13
CA THR A 142 -2.11 1.93 1.53
C THR A 142 -2.80 1.03 2.55
N HIS A 143 -3.54 0.03 2.08
CA HIS A 143 -4.14 -0.99 2.95
C HIS A 143 -3.11 -1.86 3.69
N LEU A 144 -1.84 -1.89 3.23
CA LEU A 144 -0.73 -2.53 3.93
C LEU A 144 -0.02 -1.62 4.92
N GLY A 145 -0.47 -0.37 5.04
CA GLY A 145 0.16 0.66 5.85
C GLY A 145 0.74 1.80 5.01
N ARG A 146 1.45 2.71 5.68
CA ARG A 146 2.10 3.84 5.02
C ARG A 146 3.40 3.41 4.37
N ILE A 147 3.63 3.90 3.14
CA ILE A 147 4.90 3.72 2.45
C ILE A 147 5.95 4.65 3.08
N GLY A 148 7.10 4.09 3.43
CA GLY A 148 8.24 4.83 3.98
C GLY A 148 8.39 4.68 5.49
N ARG A 149 8.23 5.79 6.23
CA ARG A 149 8.48 5.84 7.68
C ARG A 149 7.63 4.78 8.38
N ALA A 150 8.26 3.99 9.27
CA ALA A 150 7.60 2.92 10.01
C ALA A 150 6.27 3.41 10.57
N ASP A 151 5.21 2.71 10.19
CA ASP A 151 3.88 2.95 10.74
C ASP A 151 3.95 2.76 12.26
N PRO A 152 3.57 3.78 13.05
CA PRO A 152 3.62 3.69 14.51
C PRO A 152 2.47 2.86 15.10
N TRP A 153 1.76 2.08 14.29
CA TRP A 153 0.60 1.28 14.66
C TRP A 153 0.78 -0.20 14.29
#